data_AF-A0A7L4TRI3-F1
#
_entry.id   AF-A0A7L4TRI3-F1
#
_cell.length_a   1.000
_cell.length_b   1.000
_cell.length_c   1.000
_cell.angle_alpha   90.00
_cell.angle_beta   90.00
_cell.angle_gamma   90.00
#
_symmetry.space_group_name_H-M   'P 1'
#
loop_
_entity.id
_entity.type
_entity.pdbx_description
1 polymer ?
#
loop_
_entity_poly.entity_id
_entity_poly.type
_entity_poly.pdbx_seq_one_letter_code
_entity_poly.pdbx_strand_id
1 'polypeptide(L)' 'HNHGAGCTFAAAITAELAKGRSVQEAIHTAKEFVNTAIKHSFRLNQYVGPLKHIANRG' A
#
# COMPACT_ATOMS: atom_id res chain seq x y z
N HIS A 1 -6.93 8.42 -8.77
CA HIS A 1 -5.52 7.99 -8.81
C HIS A 1 -5.46 6.51 -8.47
N ASN A 2 -5.58 5.61 -9.48
CA ASN A 2 -5.49 4.16 -9.29
C ASN A 2 -4.06 3.62 -9.53
N HIS A 3 -3.09 4.53 -9.62
CA HIS A 3 -1.69 4.22 -9.88
C HIS A 3 -1.08 3.69 -8.58
N GLY A 4 -0.89 2.37 -8.48
CA GLY A 4 -0.30 1.70 -7.30
C GLY A 4 -1.20 0.66 -6.63
N ALA A 5 -2.51 0.64 -6.89
CA ALA A 5 -3.42 -0.35 -6.31
C ALA A 5 -3.09 -1.78 -6.78
N GLY A 6 -2.75 -1.95 -8.07
CA GLY A 6 -2.35 -3.25 -8.63
C GLY A 6 -1.02 -3.78 -8.08
N CYS A 7 -0.01 -2.92 -7.94
CA CYS A 7 1.28 -3.30 -7.35
C CYS A 7 1.13 -3.69 -5.88
N THR A 8 0.30 -2.94 -5.14
CA THR A 8 0.00 -3.22 -3.72
C THR A 8 -0.78 -4.53 -3.57
N PHE A 9 -1.72 -4.80 -4.48
CA PHE A 9 -2.46 -6.06 -4.52
C PHE A 9 -1.52 -7.26 -4.73
N ALA A 10 -0.65 -7.17 -5.73
CA ALA A 10 0.30 -8.23 -6.03
C ALA A 10 1.27 -8.46 -4.86
N ALA A 11 1.80 -7.39 -4.27
CA ALA A 11 2.69 -7.47 -3.11
C ALA A 11 2.00 -8.12 -1.90
N ALA A 12 0.73 -7.80 -1.63
CA ALA A 12 -0.04 -8.41 -0.55
C ALA A 12 -0.26 -9.92 -0.79
N ILE A 13 -0.58 -10.34 -2.02
CA ILE A 13 -0.69 -11.77 -2.36
C ILE A 13 0.65 -12.47 -2.14
N THR A 14 1.74 -11.92 -2.67
CA THR A 14 3.08 -12.52 -2.51
C THR A 14 3.47 -12.66 -1.03
N ALA A 15 3.17 -11.65 -0.20
CA ALA A 15 3.44 -11.71 1.23
C ALA A 15 2.62 -12.80 1.95
N GLU A 16 1.34 -12.96 1.62
CA GLU A 16 0.49 -13.99 2.23
C GLU A 16 0.88 -15.40 1.77
N LEU A 17 1.25 -15.57 0.49
CA LEU A 17 1.81 -16.83 -0.01
C LEU A 17 3.15 -17.18 0.67
N ALA A 18 4.02 -16.19 0.87
CA ALA A 18 5.29 -16.38 1.58
C ALA A 18 5.10 -16.80 3.05
N LYS A 19 3.97 -16.43 3.67
CA LYS A 19 3.57 -16.90 5.01
C LYS A 19 3.00 -18.32 5.00
N GLY A 20 2.89 -18.97 3.84
CA GLY A 20 2.35 -20.32 3.68
C GLY A 20 0.83 -20.39 3.61
N ARG A 21 0.14 -19.26 3.38
CA ARG A 21 -1.32 -19.27 3.22
C ARG A 21 -1.73 -19.87 1.88
N SER A 22 -2.95 -20.39 1.82
CA SER A 22 -3.52 -20.84 0.56
C SER A 22 -3.72 -19.68 -0.41
N VAL A 23 -3.75 -19.97 -1.71
CA VAL A 23 -3.98 -18.95 -2.75
C VAL A 23 -5.31 -18.22 -2.54
N GLN A 24 -6.35 -18.94 -2.10
CA GLN A 24 -7.66 -18.33 -1.83
C GLN A 24 -7.60 -17.34 -0.66
N GLU A 25 -6.94 -17.70 0.44
CA GLU A 25 -6.77 -16.79 1.59
C GLU A 25 -5.90 -15.58 1.25
N ALA A 26 -4.84 -15.79 0.47
CA ALA A 26 -3.96 -14.72 0.01
C ALA A 26 -4.72 -13.70 -0.86
N ILE A 27 -5.56 -14.17 -1.80
CA ILE A 27 -6.40 -13.31 -2.63
C ILE A 27 -7.44 -12.57 -1.78
N HIS A 28 -8.08 -13.25 -0.82
CA HIS A 28 -9.08 -12.63 0.05
C HIS A 28 -8.45 -11.49 0.86
N THR A 29 -7.32 -11.77 1.50
CA THR A 29 -6.57 -10.82 2.32
C THR A 29 -6.08 -9.65 1.48
N ALA A 30 -5.53 -9.89 0.28
CA ALA A 30 -5.09 -8.82 -0.61
C ALA A 30 -6.25 -7.92 -1.08
N LYS A 31 -7.44 -8.50 -1.28
CA LYS A 31 -8.64 -7.76 -1.69
C LYS A 31 -9.17 -6.90 -0.55
N GLU A 32 -9.19 -7.40 0.67
CA GLU A 32 -9.48 -6.61 1.87
C GLU A 32 -8.45 -5.51 2.09
N PHE A 33 -7.16 -5.82 1.91
CA PHE A 33 -6.07 -4.86 2.04
C PHE A 33 -6.21 -3.72 1.03
N VAL A 34 -6.47 -4.01 -0.25
CA VAL A 34 -6.68 -2.98 -1.27
C VAL A 34 -7.99 -2.24 -1.07
N ASN A 35 -9.07 -2.89 -0.65
CA ASN A 35 -10.33 -2.22 -0.35
C ASN A 35 -10.19 -1.25 0.84
N THR A 36 -9.47 -1.69 1.88
CA THR A 36 -9.09 -0.87 3.03
C THR A 36 -8.15 0.24 2.59
N ALA A 37 -7.13 -0.04 1.78
CA ALA A 37 -6.23 0.96 1.25
C ALA A 37 -6.95 1.95 0.34
N ILE A 38 -7.99 1.59 -0.40
CA ILE A 38 -8.82 2.51 -1.19
C ILE A 38 -9.69 3.36 -0.26
N LYS A 39 -10.38 2.74 0.71
CA LYS A 39 -11.21 3.42 1.70
C LYS A 39 -10.42 4.37 2.61
N HIS A 40 -9.20 3.97 2.98
CA HIS A 40 -8.25 4.73 3.80
C HIS A 40 -7.23 5.50 2.96
N SER A 41 -7.22 5.37 1.63
CA SER A 41 -6.60 6.34 0.70
C SER A 41 -7.45 7.60 0.65
N PHE A 42 -7.74 8.12 1.84
CA PHE A 42 -7.99 9.51 2.04
C PHE A 42 -6.81 10.27 1.44
N ARG A 43 -7.11 11.31 0.64
CA ARG A 43 -6.13 12.16 -0.03
C ARG A 43 -5.07 12.64 0.95
N LEU A 44 -3.94 11.93 1.04
CA LEU A 44 -2.74 12.43 1.70
C LEU A 44 -2.01 13.33 0.69
N ASN A 45 -2.68 14.46 0.38
CA ASN A 45 -2.20 15.61 -0.40
C ASN A 45 -1.70 15.37 -1.85
N GLN A 46 -1.65 16.48 -2.58
CA GLN A 46 -1.13 16.66 -3.94
C GLN A 46 0.34 17.10 -3.94
N TYR A 47 1.03 16.96 -2.80
CA TYR A 47 2.31 17.58 -2.53
C TYR A 47 3.36 16.49 -2.32
N VAL A 48 4.10 16.25 -3.38
CA VAL A 48 5.49 15.78 -3.38
C VAL A 48 6.15 16.02 -2.02
N GLY A 49 6.50 14.93 -1.34
CA GLY A 49 7.59 14.79 -0.36
C GLY A 49 7.60 15.75 0.83
N PRO A 50 7.58 15.26 2.09
CA PRO A 50 7.96 16.12 3.21
C PRO A 50 9.39 16.63 2.97
N LEU A 51 9.54 17.94 2.74
CA LEU A 51 10.84 18.60 2.73
C LEU A 51 11.43 18.46 4.14
N LYS A 52 12.37 17.53 4.21
CA LYS A 52 13.46 17.33 5.17
C LYS A 52 13.62 18.45 6.21
N HIS A 53 13.38 18.13 7.48
CA HIS A 53 13.56 19.03 8.65
C HIS A 53 15.04 19.22 9.06
N ILE A 54 16.00 18.77 8.23
CA ILE A 54 17.45 18.93 8.44
C ILE A 54 18.05 19.59 7.20
N ALA A 55 17.91 20.91 7.12
CA ALA A 55 18.73 21.76 6.26
C ALA A 55 19.16 22.99 7.07
N ASN A 56 20.15 22.75 7.92
CA ASN A 56 21.10 23.70 8.48
C ASN A 56 20.57 25.01 9.08
N ARG A 57 20.60 25.05 10.42
CA ARG A 57 21.13 26.22 11.11
C ARG A 57 22.55 26.48 10.58
N GLY A 58 22.73 27.61 9.93
CA GLY A 58 24.00 28.29 9.70
C GLY A 58 23.76 29.76 9.98
#